data_AF-A0A2E4F941-F1
#
_entry.id   AF-A0A2E4F941-F1
#
_cell.length_a   1.000
_cell.length_b   1.000
_cell.length_c   1.000
_cell.angle_alpha   90.00
_cell.angle_beta   90.00
_cell.angle_gamma   90.00
#
_symmetry.space_group_name_H-M   'P 1'
#
loop_
_entity.id
_entity.type
_entity.pdbx_description
1 polymer ?
#
loop_
_entity_poly.entity_id
_entity_poly.type
_entity_poly.pdbx_seq_one_letter_code
_entity_poly.pdbx_strand_id
1 'polypeptide(L)'
;NGFEYLTSPAVNANGYGQVTLEFWRWIGTDYPDYQYQHIQVYDGSGWSTIWEKPSDGQQIVDTEWTLITYDITAYANANLQVRWGNNINNSGVWLTSGWNVDDVRIHAD
;
A
#
# COMPACT_ATOMS: atom_id res chain seq x y z
N ASN A 1 -1.36 18.73 5.55
CA ASN A 1 -2.32 17.61 5.40
C ASN A 1 -1.63 16.33 5.82
N GLY A 2 -2.41 15.33 6.24
CA GLY A 2 -1.93 14.00 6.59
C GLY A 2 -2.38 12.96 5.57
N PHE A 3 -2.06 11.70 5.81
CA PHE A 3 -2.46 10.60 4.92
C PHE A 3 -3.97 10.39 4.89
N GLU A 4 -4.48 10.15 3.68
CA GLU A 4 -5.79 9.57 3.41
C GLU A 4 -5.60 8.10 3.02
N TYR A 5 -6.54 7.24 3.43
CA TYR A 5 -6.38 5.79 3.36
C TYR A 5 -7.54 5.09 2.67
N LEU A 6 -7.21 4.20 1.74
CA LEU A 6 -8.07 3.07 1.37
C LEU A 6 -7.68 1.88 2.25
N THR A 7 -8.61 1.37 3.07
CA THR A 7 -8.35 0.28 4.02
C THR A 7 -9.23 -0.92 3.72
N SER A 8 -8.65 -2.12 3.67
CA SER A 8 -9.39 -3.36 3.49
C SER A 8 -10.25 -3.69 4.73
N PRO A 9 -11.30 -4.51 4.58
CA PRO A 9 -11.86 -5.24 5.72
C PRO A 9 -10.79 -6.09 6.41
N ALA A 10 -11.05 -6.45 7.66
CA ALA A 10 -10.23 -7.42 8.39
C ALA A 10 -10.41 -8.83 7.82
N VAL A 11 -9.32 -9.56 7.70
CA VAL A 11 -9.26 -10.96 7.31
C VAL A 11 -8.55 -11.74 8.41
N ASN A 12 -9.09 -12.90 8.78
CA ASN A 12 -8.43 -13.78 9.73
C ASN A 12 -7.34 -14.59 9.01
N ALA A 13 -6.08 -14.20 9.22
CA ALA A 13 -4.90 -14.89 8.69
C ALA A 13 -4.17 -15.71 9.78
N ASN A 14 -4.79 -15.95 10.94
CA ASN A 14 -4.16 -16.67 12.03
C ASN A 14 -4.03 -18.17 11.73
N GLY A 15 -2.85 -18.74 12.03
CA GLY A 15 -2.59 -20.18 11.87
C GLY A 15 -2.34 -20.64 10.43
N TYR A 16 -2.30 -19.72 9.46
CA TYR A 16 -1.84 -20.02 8.10
C TYR A 16 -0.31 -19.99 8.03
N GLY A 17 0.26 -20.67 7.03
CA GLY A 17 1.69 -20.70 6.75
C GLY A 17 2.15 -19.39 6.11
N GLN A 18 2.58 -19.45 4.84
CA GLN A 18 2.91 -18.25 4.09
C GLN A 18 1.65 -17.43 3.81
N VAL A 19 1.71 -16.11 4.03
CA VAL A 19 0.63 -15.17 3.71
C VAL A 19 1.16 -14.10 2.76
N THR A 20 0.48 -13.95 1.62
CA THR A 20 0.88 -13.04 0.55
C THR A 20 -0.21 -12.00 0.28
N LEU A 21 0.21 -10.75 0.14
CA LEU A 21 -0.60 -9.69 -0.48
C LEU A 21 -0.30 -9.64 -1.98
N GLU A 22 -1.32 -9.74 -2.81
CA GLU A 22 -1.27 -9.61 -4.27
C GLU A 22 -2.31 -8.57 -4.73
N PHE A 23 -1.95 -7.69 -5.67
CA PHE A 23 -2.90 -6.77 -6.31
C PHE A 23 -2.32 -6.19 -7.61
N TRP A 24 -3.18 -5.73 -8.51
CA TRP A 24 -2.79 -4.90 -9.65
C TRP A 24 -2.69 -3.44 -9.26
N ARG A 25 -1.60 -2.78 -9.66
CA ARG A 25 -1.33 -1.36 -9.41
C ARG A 25 -1.27 -0.59 -10.73
N TRP A 26 -1.93 0.56 -10.77
CA TRP A 26 -1.59 1.64 -11.70
C TRP A 26 -1.47 2.94 -10.90
N ILE A 27 -0.24 3.33 -10.55
CA ILE A 27 0.02 4.49 -9.70
C ILE A 27 0.54 5.70 -10.51
N GLY A 28 0.11 6.90 -10.12
CA GLY A 28 0.70 8.16 -10.57
C GLY A 28 1.02 9.03 -9.36
N THR A 29 2.26 9.48 -9.24
CA THR A 29 2.75 10.25 -8.10
C THR A 29 3.60 11.44 -8.55
N ASP A 30 3.64 12.50 -7.75
CA ASP A 30 4.62 13.59 -7.91
C ASP A 30 5.88 13.30 -7.08
N TYR A 31 6.91 14.16 -7.07
CA TYR A 31 8.13 13.99 -6.27
C TYR A 31 7.84 13.91 -4.75
N PRO A 32 8.71 13.25 -3.95
CA PRO A 32 8.44 12.96 -2.53
C PRO A 32 8.11 14.18 -1.66
N ASP A 33 8.71 15.34 -1.97
CA ASP A 33 8.44 16.62 -1.30
C ASP A 33 7.01 17.12 -1.49
N TYR A 34 6.33 16.70 -2.56
CA TYR A 34 4.99 17.13 -2.92
C TYR A 34 3.94 16.08 -2.58
N GLN A 35 4.24 14.81 -2.84
CA GLN A 35 3.31 13.70 -2.64
C GLN A 35 4.05 12.46 -2.15
N TYR A 36 3.46 11.79 -1.17
CA TYR A 36 4.03 10.59 -0.56
C TYR A 36 2.99 9.47 -0.46
N GLN A 37 3.44 8.24 -0.67
CA GLN A 37 2.59 7.06 -0.69
C GLN A 37 3.23 5.94 0.11
N HIS A 38 2.39 5.15 0.75
CA HIS A 38 2.82 3.91 1.40
C HIS A 38 1.74 2.84 1.36
N ILE A 39 2.15 1.62 1.67
CA ILE A 39 1.30 0.48 1.94
C ILE A 39 1.63 0.01 3.34
N GLN A 40 0.60 -0.22 4.15
CA GLN A 40 0.74 -0.69 5.52
C GLN A 40 -0.15 -1.89 5.77
N VAL A 41 0.25 -2.71 6.73
CA VAL A 41 -0.50 -3.87 7.22
C VAL A 41 -0.76 -3.74 8.71
N TYR A 42 -1.94 -4.14 9.15
CA TYR A 42 -2.24 -4.20 10.58
C TYR A 42 -1.65 -5.49 11.17
N ASP A 43 -0.68 -5.36 12.07
CA ASP A 43 0.11 -6.47 12.62
C ASP A 43 -0.50 -7.13 13.87
N GLY A 44 -1.73 -6.74 14.23
CA GLY A 44 -2.40 -7.18 15.45
C GLY A 44 -2.32 -6.17 16.60
N SER A 45 -1.33 -5.26 16.56
CA SER A 45 -1.12 -4.21 17.56
C SER A 45 -1.17 -2.80 16.97
N GLY A 46 -0.75 -2.64 15.72
CA GLY A 46 -0.65 -1.36 15.03
C GLY A 46 -0.46 -1.52 13.53
N TRP A 47 -0.21 -0.40 12.85
CA TRP A 47 0.04 -0.37 11.40
C TRP A 47 1.54 -0.37 11.13
N SER A 48 2.00 -1.40 10.44
CA SER A 48 3.39 -1.57 10.00
C SER A 48 3.52 -1.25 8.51
N THR A 49 4.47 -0.39 8.13
CA THR A 49 4.74 -0.06 6.72
C THR A 49 5.51 -1.19 6.04
N ILE A 50 4.98 -1.71 4.94
CA ILE A 50 5.61 -2.77 4.13
C ILE A 50 6.21 -2.23 2.82
N TRP A 51 5.74 -1.06 2.39
CA TRP A 51 6.30 -0.34 1.26
C TRP A 51 6.03 1.14 1.44
N GLU A 52 7.00 1.97 1.11
CA GLU A 52 6.82 3.40 0.97
C GLU A 52 7.66 3.92 -0.18
N LYS A 53 7.21 5.05 -0.73
CA LYS A 53 7.95 5.72 -1.78
C LYS A 53 9.30 6.20 -1.22
N PRO A 54 10.44 5.92 -1.87
CA PRO A 54 11.74 6.42 -1.42
C PRO A 54 11.74 7.95 -1.32
N SER A 55 12.27 8.48 -0.21
CA SER A 55 12.28 9.93 0.06
C SER A 55 13.20 10.72 -0.88
N ASP A 56 14.22 10.08 -1.43
CA ASP A 56 15.13 10.60 -2.45
C ASP A 56 14.72 10.14 -3.88
N GLY A 57 13.55 9.52 -4.00
CA GLY A 57 13.06 8.95 -5.24
C GLY A 57 12.52 9.98 -6.23
N GLN A 58 12.32 9.52 -7.46
CA GLN A 58 11.61 10.27 -8.50
C GLN A 58 10.10 10.04 -8.41
N GLN A 59 9.36 10.67 -9.32
CA GLN A 59 7.98 10.32 -9.60
C GLN A 59 7.88 8.83 -9.98
N ILE A 60 6.85 8.16 -9.47
CA ILE A 60 6.42 6.84 -9.92
C ILE A 60 5.18 7.06 -10.77
N VAL A 61 5.25 6.70 -12.04
CA VAL A 61 4.17 6.80 -13.02
C VAL A 61 4.13 5.50 -13.80
N ASP A 62 3.24 4.59 -13.41
CA ASP A 62 3.03 3.35 -14.15
C ASP A 62 2.41 3.66 -15.52
N THR A 63 2.87 2.95 -16.55
CA THR A 63 2.31 3.04 -17.92
C THR A 63 1.35 1.90 -18.25
N GLU A 64 1.23 0.92 -17.37
CA GLU A 64 0.37 -0.25 -17.48
C GLU A 64 0.05 -0.81 -16.07
N TRP A 65 -1.01 -1.61 -15.97
CA TRP A 65 -1.31 -2.35 -14.74
C TRP A 65 -0.15 -3.30 -14.42
N THR A 66 0.46 -3.10 -13.25
CA THR A 66 1.60 -3.89 -12.77
C THR A 66 1.17 -4.75 -11.61
N LEU A 67 1.42 -6.06 -11.67
CA LEU A 67 1.14 -6.98 -10.57
C LEU A 67 2.16 -6.76 -9.45
N ILE A 68 1.69 -6.52 -8.23
CA ILE A 68 2.51 -6.31 -7.04
C ILE A 68 2.26 -7.45 -6.06
N THR A 69 3.33 -8.01 -5.52
CA THR A 69 3.28 -9.04 -4.48
C THR A 69 4.18 -8.66 -3.30
N TYR A 70 3.69 -8.92 -2.09
CA TYR A 70 4.47 -8.81 -0.85
C TYR A 70 4.23 -10.02 0.03
N ASP A 71 5.32 -10.60 0.55
CA ASP A 71 5.24 -11.53 1.67
C ASP A 71 4.89 -10.73 2.94
N ILE A 72 3.74 -11.05 3.54
CA ILE A 72 3.25 -10.41 4.76
C ILE A 72 3.06 -11.43 5.89
N THR A 73 3.70 -12.61 5.78
CA THR A 73 3.63 -13.71 6.74
C THR A 73 3.96 -13.25 8.17
N ALA A 74 4.96 -12.39 8.32
CA ALA A 74 5.38 -11.87 9.63
C ALA A 74 4.31 -11.03 10.34
N TYR A 75 3.27 -10.59 9.64
CA TYR A 75 2.18 -9.76 10.16
C TYR A 75 0.87 -10.54 10.33
N ALA A 76 0.85 -11.84 10.04
CA ALA A 76 -0.34 -12.68 10.10
C ALA A 76 -0.99 -12.65 11.50
N ASN A 77 -2.27 -12.28 11.55
CA ASN A 77 -3.05 -12.23 12.77
C ASN A 77 -4.56 -12.37 12.46
N ALA A 78 -5.39 -12.45 13.51
CA ALA A 78 -6.83 -12.66 13.36
C ALA A 78 -7.60 -11.44 12.79
N ASN A 79 -6.98 -10.26 12.80
CA ASN A 79 -7.54 -9.00 12.33
C ASN A 79 -6.65 -8.35 11.26
N LEU A 80 -5.96 -9.16 10.45
CA LEU A 80 -5.05 -8.65 9.42
C LEU A 80 -5.81 -7.74 8.45
N GLN A 81 -5.24 -6.57 8.19
CA GLN A 81 -5.77 -5.59 7.23
C GLN A 81 -4.62 -5.01 6.42
N VAL A 82 -4.93 -4.51 5.23
CA VAL A 82 -4.00 -3.75 4.38
C VAL A 82 -4.60 -2.38 4.12
N ARG A 83 -3.75 -1.35 4.05
CA ARG A 83 -4.16 -0.02 3.61
C ARG A 83 -3.15 0.64 2.70
N TRP A 84 -3.67 1.39 1.73
CA TRP A 84 -2.90 2.24 0.82
C TRP A 84 -3.07 3.68 1.26
N GLY A 85 -1.96 4.32 1.63
CA GLY A 85 -1.94 5.71 2.08
C GLY A 85 -1.47 6.64 0.96
N ASN A 86 -2.15 7.76 0.82
CA ASN A 86 -1.75 8.88 -0.03
C ASN A 86 -1.71 10.16 0.80
N ASN A 87 -0.63 10.93 0.69
CA ASN A 87 -0.49 12.21 1.34
C ASN A 87 0.00 13.27 0.35
N ILE A 88 -0.65 14.43 0.37
CA ILE A 88 -0.21 15.64 -0.34
C ILE A 88 0.48 16.54 0.68
N ASN A 89 1.81 16.59 0.59
CA ASN A 89 2.67 17.36 1.49
C ASN A 89 2.72 18.84 1.11
N ASN A 90 2.52 19.16 -0.16
CA ASN A 90 2.70 20.52 -0.69
C ASN A 90 1.61 20.85 -1.73
N SER A 91 1.10 22.09 -1.71
CA SER A 91 0.09 22.57 -2.66
C SER A 91 0.60 22.76 -4.09
N GLY A 92 1.92 22.74 -4.30
CA GLY A 92 2.55 22.73 -5.62
C GLY A 92 2.54 21.37 -6.33
N VAL A 93 1.88 20.36 -5.74
CA VAL A 93 1.76 19.02 -6.33
C VAL A 93 1.12 19.09 -7.71
N TRP A 94 1.67 18.35 -8.67
CA TRP A 94 1.03 18.18 -9.98
C TRP A 94 -0.24 17.34 -9.86
N LEU A 95 -1.15 17.48 -10.83
CA LEU A 95 -2.32 16.62 -10.88
C LEU A 95 -1.86 15.18 -11.18
N THR A 96 -2.02 14.27 -10.22
CA THR A 96 -1.65 12.86 -10.34
C THR A 96 -2.86 11.97 -10.07
N SER A 97 -2.85 10.74 -10.59
CA SER A 97 -3.93 9.78 -10.36
C SER A 97 -3.90 9.17 -8.95
N GLY A 98 -2.78 9.28 -8.23
CA GLY A 98 -2.59 8.60 -6.95
C GLY A 98 -2.63 7.08 -7.12
N TRP A 99 -3.27 6.40 -6.18
CA TRP A 99 -3.46 4.95 -6.22
C TRP A 99 -4.64 4.55 -7.10
N ASN A 100 -4.41 3.64 -8.05
CA ASN A 100 -5.45 2.77 -8.60
C ASN A 100 -5.04 1.33 -8.28
N VAL A 101 -5.96 0.57 -7.69
CA VAL A 101 -5.74 -0.80 -7.24
C VAL A 101 -6.88 -1.68 -7.73
N ASP A 102 -6.55 -2.89 -8.18
CA ASP A 102 -7.53 -3.89 -8.64
C ASP A 102 -7.11 -5.32 -8.24
N ASP A 103 -8.07 -6.26 -8.28
CA ASP A 103 -7.94 -7.66 -7.85
C ASP A 103 -7.13 -7.86 -6.55
N VAL A 104 -7.41 -7.06 -5.52
CA VAL A 104 -6.72 -7.18 -4.22
C VAL A 104 -7.01 -8.55 -3.60
N ARG A 105 -5.95 -9.31 -3.30
CA ARG A 105 -5.99 -10.61 -2.66
C ARG A 105 -5.03 -10.66 -1.48
N ILE A 106 -5.53 -11.20 -0.37
CA ILE A 106 -4.70 -11.76 0.70
C ILE A 106 -4.94 -13.25 0.66
N HIS A 107 -3.91 -14.04 0.39
CA HIS A 107 -4.02 -15.49 0.28
C HIS A 107 -2.90 -16.19 1.06
N ALA A 108 -3.16 -17.45 1.38
CA ALA A 108 -2.20 -18.36 1.98
C ALA A 108 -2.11 -19.62 1.14
N ASP A 109 -0.92 -20.20 1.09
CA ASP A 109 -0.62 -21.44 0.36
C ASP A 109 -0.64 -22.66 1.28
#